data_AF-A0A0V1NQM0-F1
#
_entry.id   AF-A0A0V1NQM0-F1
#
_cell.length_a   1.000
_cell.length_b   1.000
_cell.length_c   1.000
_cell.angle_alpha   90.00
_cell.angle_beta   90.00
_cell.angle_gamma   90.00
#
_symmetry.space_group_name_H-M   'P 1'
#
loop_
_entity.id
_entity.type
_entity.pdbx_description
1 polymer ?
#
loop_
_entity_poly.entity_id
_entity_poly.type
_entity_poly.pdbx_seq_one_letter_code
_entity_poly.pdbx_strand_id
1 'polypeptide(L)'
;LNKEHSTPFYYKSTVLQNQNHSLHKININTMSVVAVFIFFFMVVMPEINAEPSELDEAKNYIYQSDLQSGRGNFRKVLEVRNVDTSEGLSLTIDALPTTCPVSSNKSLEEVYSDECRTTKDEYDKIECHLKLDQSKSGQIECTYYAV
;
A
#
# COMPACT_ATOMS: atom_id res chain seq x y z
N LEU A 1 9.22 44.54 10.39
CA LEU A 1 9.44 43.18 9.83
C LEU A 1 8.47 42.24 10.53
N ASN A 2 7.36 41.89 9.89
CA ASN A 2 6.45 40.87 10.39
C ASN A 2 7.08 39.50 10.10
N LYS A 3 7.40 38.76 11.14
CA LYS A 3 7.86 37.38 11.07
C LYS A 3 6.60 36.54 10.90
N GLU A 4 6.30 36.15 9.67
CA GLU A 4 5.19 35.23 9.38
C GLU A 4 5.42 33.95 10.19
N HIS A 5 4.59 33.76 11.19
CA HIS A 5 4.58 32.56 12.01
C HIS A 5 3.82 31.50 11.19
N SER A 6 4.50 30.85 10.24
CA SER A 6 3.92 29.69 9.54
C SER A 6 3.68 28.64 10.61
N THR A 7 2.42 28.45 10.97
CA THR A 7 2.03 27.45 11.96
C THR A 7 1.76 26.20 11.13
N PRO A 8 2.58 25.15 11.24
CA PRO A 8 2.36 23.94 10.44
C PRO A 8 0.95 23.42 10.69
N PHE A 9 0.17 23.27 9.62
CA PHE A 9 -1.16 22.68 9.68
C PHE A 9 -1.01 21.17 9.77
N TYR A 10 -1.43 20.60 10.91
CA TYR A 10 -1.45 19.16 11.14
C TYR A 10 -2.87 18.63 10.93
N TYR A 11 -3.02 17.69 10.01
CA TYR A 11 -4.27 16.95 9.81
C TYR A 11 -4.02 15.47 10.11
N LYS A 12 -4.97 14.81 10.79
CA LYS A 12 -4.91 13.39 11.11
C LYS A 12 -6.12 12.69 10.49
N SER A 13 -5.91 11.65 9.70
CA SER A 13 -6.97 10.84 9.11
C SER A 13 -6.84 9.38 9.49
N THR A 14 -7.93 8.74 9.85
CA THR A 14 -7.99 7.29 10.10
C THR A 14 -8.82 6.62 9.02
N VAL A 15 -8.28 5.59 8.37
CA VAL A 15 -9.01 4.73 7.44
C VAL A 15 -9.01 3.30 8.00
N LEU A 16 -10.19 2.74 8.19
CA LEU A 16 -10.36 1.32 8.56
C LEU A 16 -10.23 0.47 7.29
N GLN A 17 -9.15 -0.30 7.19
CA GLN A 17 -8.97 -1.24 6.09
C GLN A 17 -9.32 -2.64 6.57
N ASN A 18 -10.56 -3.05 6.28
CA ASN A 18 -10.94 -4.46 6.35
C ASN A 18 -10.54 -5.12 5.02
N GLN A 19 -9.26 -5.42 4.86
CA GLN A 19 -8.82 -6.30 3.78
C GLN A 19 -8.85 -7.73 4.33
N ASN A 20 -9.94 -8.45 4.04
CA ASN A 20 -9.87 -9.92 4.01
C ASN A 20 -8.92 -10.28 2.86
N HIS A 21 -7.61 -10.26 3.13
CA HIS A 21 -6.65 -10.88 2.23
C HIS A 21 -7.02 -12.36 2.24
N SER A 22 -7.78 -12.79 1.22
CA SER A 22 -8.26 -14.17 1.13
C SER A 22 -7.05 -15.06 1.35
N LEU A 23 -7.07 -15.84 2.44
CA LEU A 23 -6.22 -17.00 2.58
C LEU A 23 -6.36 -17.73 1.24
N HIS A 24 -5.26 -17.95 0.52
CA HIS A 24 -5.27 -18.80 -0.65
C HIS A 24 -5.51 -20.23 -0.12
N LYS A 25 -6.75 -20.53 0.27
CA LYS A 25 -7.18 -21.83 0.74
C LYS A 25 -7.39 -22.68 -0.50
N ILE A 26 -6.28 -23.20 -1.02
CA ILE A 26 -6.30 -24.14 -2.14
C ILE A 26 -6.94 -25.42 -1.63
N ASN A 27 -8.23 -25.59 -1.92
CA ASN A 27 -8.95 -26.83 -1.67
C ASN A 27 -8.76 -27.72 -2.89
N ILE A 28 -7.73 -28.57 -2.89
CA ILE A 28 -7.49 -29.53 -3.97
C ILE A 28 -8.44 -30.72 -3.76
N ASN A 29 -9.65 -30.61 -4.32
CA ASN A 29 -10.52 -31.76 -4.50
C ASN A 29 -10.06 -32.60 -5.71
N THR A 30 -10.16 -33.91 -5.54
CA THR A 30 -9.57 -35.03 -6.27
C THR A 30 -10.13 -35.34 -7.68
N MET A 31 -9.23 -35.91 -8.51
CA MET A 31 -9.39 -36.89 -9.64
C MET A 31 -10.13 -36.51 -10.94
N SER A 32 -9.38 -36.47 -12.06
CA SER A 32 -9.54 -37.46 -13.14
C SER A 32 -8.48 -37.35 -14.24
N VAL A 33 -7.95 -38.52 -14.60
CA VAL A 33 -6.96 -38.83 -15.64
C VAL A 33 -7.54 -38.61 -17.04
N VAL A 34 -7.00 -37.70 -17.87
CA VAL A 34 -7.02 -37.85 -19.35
C VAL A 34 -5.85 -37.08 -20.02
N ALA A 35 -5.11 -37.82 -20.85
CA ALA A 35 -4.31 -37.39 -22.02
C ALA A 35 -2.99 -36.62 -21.84
N VAL A 36 -1.93 -37.42 -21.65
CA VAL A 36 -0.66 -37.46 -22.39
C VAL A 36 -0.47 -36.46 -23.57
N PHE A 37 0.75 -35.89 -23.60
CA PHE A 37 1.44 -35.19 -24.71
C PHE A 37 1.22 -33.67 -24.90
N ILE A 38 1.92 -32.85 -24.10
CA ILE A 38 2.86 -31.82 -24.60
C ILE A 38 4.02 -31.71 -23.57
N PHE A 39 5.12 -32.41 -23.84
CA PHE A 39 6.43 -32.07 -23.27
C PHE A 39 6.91 -30.84 -24.03
N PHE A 40 6.89 -29.66 -23.41
CA PHE A 40 7.87 -28.56 -23.56
C PHE A 40 7.38 -27.42 -22.67
N PHE A 41 8.25 -26.96 -21.75
CA PHE A 41 7.99 -26.00 -20.67
C PHE A 41 7.26 -26.55 -19.42
N MET A 42 7.78 -27.63 -18.82
CA MET A 42 7.91 -27.61 -17.36
C MET A 42 9.09 -26.69 -17.01
N VAL A 43 8.93 -25.39 -17.27
CA VAL A 43 9.62 -24.41 -16.44
C VAL A 43 8.98 -24.62 -15.10
N VAL A 44 9.77 -25.13 -14.16
CA VAL A 44 9.49 -25.07 -12.73
C VAL A 44 9.08 -23.63 -12.48
N MET A 45 7.78 -23.31 -12.51
CA MET A 45 7.30 -22.12 -11.83
C MET A 45 7.58 -22.48 -10.39
N PRO A 46 8.55 -21.82 -9.72
CA PRO A 46 8.51 -21.90 -8.28
C PRO A 46 7.11 -21.36 -7.95
N GLU A 47 6.33 -22.10 -7.17
CA GLU A 47 5.30 -21.43 -6.37
C GLU A 47 6.10 -20.44 -5.51
N ILE A 48 6.27 -19.22 -6.02
CA ILE A 48 6.92 -18.14 -5.31
C ILE A 48 5.88 -17.72 -4.28
N ASN A 49 5.75 -18.53 -3.21
CA ASN A 49 5.17 -18.13 -1.95
C ASN A 49 6.15 -17.14 -1.28
N ALA A 50 6.60 -16.13 -2.03
CA ALA A 50 7.29 -14.99 -1.45
C ALA A 50 6.19 -14.22 -0.72
N GLU A 51 6.24 -14.29 0.61
CA GLU A 51 5.61 -13.28 1.46
C GLU A 51 5.95 -11.90 0.84
N PRO A 52 4.93 -11.09 0.50
CA PRO A 52 5.18 -9.76 -0.06
C PRO A 52 6.07 -8.97 0.91
N SER A 53 6.97 -8.17 0.37
CA SER A 53 7.81 -7.33 1.22
C SER A 53 6.95 -6.34 2.02
N GLU A 54 7.41 -5.92 3.20
CA GLU A 54 6.77 -4.88 4.02
C GLU A 54 6.51 -3.60 3.20
N LEU A 55 7.41 -3.31 2.25
CA LEU A 55 7.26 -2.22 1.30
C LEU A 55 6.09 -2.44 0.35
N ASP A 56 5.95 -3.61 -0.26
CA ASP A 56 4.86 -3.90 -1.19
C ASP A 56 3.50 -3.89 -0.48
N GLU A 57 3.46 -4.37 0.76
CA GLU A 57 2.28 -4.30 1.62
C GLU A 57 1.90 -2.84 1.93
N ALA A 58 2.87 -2.01 2.35
CA ALA A 58 2.65 -0.58 2.56
C ALA A 58 2.16 0.14 1.30
N LYS A 59 2.75 -0.15 0.14
CA LYS A 59 2.32 0.43 -1.15
C LYS A 59 0.87 0.10 -1.46
N ASN A 60 0.49 -1.17 -1.30
CA ASN A 60 -0.88 -1.63 -1.55
C ASN A 60 -1.86 -0.96 -0.58
N TYR A 61 -1.55 -0.89 0.71
CA TYR A 61 -2.44 -0.26 1.69
C TYR A 61 -2.67 1.23 1.42
N ILE A 62 -1.61 2.00 1.12
CA ILE A 62 -1.74 3.42 0.77
C ILE A 62 -2.59 3.59 -0.49
N TYR A 63 -2.31 2.82 -1.55
CA TYR A 63 -3.05 2.89 -2.80
C TYR A 63 -4.55 2.57 -2.61
N GLN A 64 -4.87 1.51 -1.87
CA GLN A 64 -6.25 1.14 -1.57
C GLN A 64 -6.93 2.19 -0.69
N SER A 65 -6.21 2.80 0.26
CA SER A 65 -6.73 3.90 1.06
C SER A 65 -7.07 5.12 0.20
N ASP A 66 -6.27 5.42 -0.83
CA ASP A 66 -6.52 6.53 -1.75
C ASP A 66 -7.75 6.26 -2.61
N LEU A 67 -7.87 5.06 -3.16
CA LEU A 67 -9.05 4.63 -3.92
C LEU A 67 -10.33 4.72 -3.08
N GLN A 68 -10.28 4.29 -1.81
CA GLN A 68 -11.43 4.37 -0.90
C GLN A 68 -11.82 5.81 -0.57
N SER A 69 -10.83 6.70 -0.41
CA SER A 69 -11.07 8.14 -0.22
C SER A 69 -11.73 8.75 -1.46
N GLY A 70 -11.31 8.32 -2.65
CA GLY A 70 -11.82 8.79 -3.94
C GLY A 70 -11.54 10.27 -4.22
N ARG A 71 -10.64 10.89 -3.44
CA ARG A 71 -10.36 12.33 -3.43
C ARG A 71 -8.87 12.61 -3.44
N GLY A 72 -8.50 13.79 -3.94
CA GLY A 72 -7.12 14.25 -3.99
C GLY A 72 -6.27 13.47 -4.99
N ASN A 73 -4.97 13.46 -4.73
CA ASN A 73 -3.99 12.73 -5.52
C ASN A 73 -3.60 11.43 -4.85
N PHE A 74 -3.18 10.44 -5.64
CA PHE A 74 -2.54 9.24 -5.11
C PHE A 74 -1.31 9.63 -4.30
N ARG A 75 -1.04 8.88 -3.24
CA ARG A 75 0.17 8.97 -2.42
C ARG A 75 1.13 7.86 -2.80
N LYS A 76 2.42 8.17 -2.80
CA LYS A 76 3.50 7.23 -3.08
C LYS A 76 4.34 7.02 -1.83
N VAL A 77 4.52 5.75 -1.45
CA VAL A 77 5.41 5.36 -0.34
C VAL A 77 6.85 5.62 -0.73
N LEU A 78 7.58 6.31 0.16
CA LEU A 78 9.00 6.60 0.04
C LEU A 78 9.83 5.64 0.88
N GLU A 79 9.39 5.38 2.11
CA GLU A 79 10.12 4.58 3.09
C GLU A 79 9.16 3.85 4.03
N VAL A 80 9.57 2.66 4.47
CA VAL A 80 8.93 1.91 5.56
C VAL A 80 9.94 1.73 6.70
N ARG A 81 9.48 1.94 7.93
CA ARG A 81 10.30 1.89 9.14
C ARG A 81 9.48 1.45 10.36
N ASN A 82 10.17 1.20 11.49
CA ASN A 82 9.56 0.73 12.74
C ASN A 82 8.69 -0.52 12.55
N VAL A 83 9.18 -1.49 11.80
CA VAL A 83 8.42 -2.71 11.55
C VAL A 83 8.43 -3.61 12.77
N ASP A 84 7.22 -3.99 13.21
CA ASP A 84 6.98 -4.90 14.31
C ASP A 84 6.00 -5.98 13.87
N THR A 85 6.36 -7.24 14.12
CA THR A 85 5.57 -8.42 13.76
C THR A 85 5.08 -9.21 14.99
N SER A 86 5.27 -8.70 16.22
CA SER A 86 5.01 -9.47 17.44
C SER A 86 3.52 -9.70 17.73
N GLU A 87 2.65 -8.74 17.42
CA GLU A 87 1.20 -8.76 17.72
C GLU A 87 0.34 -8.61 16.46
N GLY A 88 0.83 -9.11 15.32
CA GLY A 88 0.34 -8.74 14.00
C GLY A 88 1.37 -7.85 13.30
N LEU A 89 0.98 -7.06 12.31
CA LEU A 89 1.91 -6.19 11.58
C LEU A 89 1.71 -4.74 12.01
N SER A 90 2.77 -4.09 12.48
CA SER A 90 2.82 -2.65 12.67
C SER A 90 3.98 -2.05 11.91
N LEU A 91 3.75 -0.95 11.22
CA LEU A 91 4.79 -0.24 10.47
C LEU A 91 4.48 1.24 10.33
N THR A 92 5.53 2.06 10.25
CA THR A 92 5.48 3.48 9.92
C THR A 92 5.84 3.65 8.45
N ILE A 93 5.02 4.38 7.71
CA ILE A 93 5.14 4.65 6.28
C ILE A 93 5.37 6.14 6.09
N ASP A 94 6.45 6.52 5.41
CA ASP A 94 6.62 7.87 4.90
C ASP A 94 6.14 7.93 3.45
N ALA A 95 5.32 8.91 3.13
CA ALA A 95 4.73 9.10 1.83
C ALA A 95 4.70 10.58 1.43
N LEU A 96 4.50 10.81 0.13
CA LEU A 96 4.18 12.12 -0.44
C LEU A 96 3.01 12.00 -1.42
N PRO A 97 2.24 13.08 -1.61
CA PRO A 97 1.27 13.13 -2.70
C PRO A 97 2.00 13.04 -4.04
N THR A 98 1.30 12.53 -5.05
CA THR A 98 1.76 12.54 -6.43
C THR A 98 1.08 13.64 -7.23
N THR A 99 1.50 13.82 -8.48
CA THR A 99 0.81 14.66 -9.47
C THR A 99 -0.43 13.99 -10.07
N CYS A 100 -0.69 12.72 -9.76
CA CYS A 100 -1.78 11.95 -10.35
C CYS A 100 -3.04 12.00 -9.46
N PRO A 101 -4.17 12.54 -9.97
CA PRO A 101 -5.42 12.54 -9.21
C PRO A 101 -5.99 11.13 -9.09
N VAL A 102 -6.63 10.81 -7.96
CA VAL A 102 -7.27 9.50 -7.75
C VAL A 102 -8.33 9.21 -8.82
N SER A 103 -9.02 10.25 -9.31
CA SER A 103 -10.01 10.16 -10.38
C SER A 103 -9.47 9.72 -11.74
N SER A 104 -8.15 9.64 -11.92
CA SER A 104 -7.53 9.17 -13.16
C SER A 104 -7.56 7.64 -13.33
N ASN A 105 -7.99 6.89 -12.29
CA ASN A 105 -8.07 5.43 -12.30
C ASN A 105 -6.76 4.73 -12.70
N LYS A 106 -5.62 5.34 -12.38
CA LYS A 106 -4.28 4.76 -12.54
C LYS A 106 -4.15 3.50 -11.68
N SER A 107 -3.58 2.44 -12.24
CA SER A 107 -3.25 1.21 -11.52
C SER A 107 -2.11 1.43 -10.51
N LEU A 108 -1.93 0.49 -9.57
CA LEU A 108 -0.83 0.54 -8.60
C LEU A 108 0.53 0.68 -9.31
N GLU A 109 0.79 -0.10 -10.36
CA GLU A 109 2.05 -0.04 -11.10
C GLU A 109 2.27 1.33 -11.76
N GLU A 110 1.23 1.90 -12.38
CA GLU A 110 1.32 3.23 -12.97
C GLU A 110 1.55 4.33 -11.93
N VAL A 111 0.89 4.26 -10.77
CA VAL A 111 1.13 5.19 -9.66
C VAL A 111 2.58 5.09 -9.18
N TYR A 112 3.15 3.88 -9.15
CA TYR A 112 4.54 3.68 -8.73
C TYR A 112 5.58 3.94 -9.82
N SER A 113 5.16 4.12 -11.08
CA SER A 113 6.01 4.52 -12.21
C SER A 113 6.45 5.99 -12.17
N ASP A 114 7.28 6.39 -13.13
CA ASP A 114 7.73 7.78 -13.32
C ASP A 114 6.65 8.73 -13.84
N GLU A 115 5.49 8.21 -14.28
CA GLU A 115 4.35 9.02 -14.72
C GLU A 115 3.74 9.82 -13.56
N CYS A 116 3.63 9.20 -12.39
CA CYS A 116 3.08 9.81 -11.19
C CYS A 116 4.22 10.25 -10.27
N ARG A 117 4.80 11.41 -10.59
CA ARG A 117 5.87 12.03 -9.81
C ARG A 117 5.34 12.48 -8.46
N THR A 118 6.17 12.37 -7.42
CA THR A 118 5.86 12.95 -6.11
C THR A 118 5.94 14.47 -6.15
N THR A 119 5.13 15.13 -5.34
CA THR A 119 5.16 16.58 -5.15
C THR A 119 5.17 16.93 -3.66
N LYS A 120 5.68 18.12 -3.35
CA LYS A 120 5.65 18.74 -2.02
C LYS A 120 4.84 20.03 -2.00
N ASP A 121 4.00 20.27 -3.01
CA ASP A 121 3.26 21.52 -3.12
C ASP A 121 2.31 21.76 -1.94
N GLU A 122 1.77 20.68 -1.35
CA GLU A 122 0.83 20.74 -0.22
C GLU A 122 1.43 20.26 1.11
N TYR A 123 2.27 19.21 1.05
CA TYR A 123 2.83 18.56 2.24
C TYR A 123 4.31 18.27 2.07
N ASP A 124 5.11 18.61 3.08
CA ASP A 124 6.54 18.27 3.16
C ASP A 124 6.76 16.81 3.55
N LYS A 125 5.81 16.25 4.31
CA LYS A 125 5.82 14.86 4.77
C LYS A 125 4.38 14.38 5.02
N ILE A 126 4.11 13.14 4.66
CA ILE A 126 2.96 12.39 5.16
C ILE A 126 3.53 11.19 5.90
N GLU A 127 3.16 11.03 7.17
CA GLU A 127 3.56 9.88 7.99
C GLU A 127 2.31 9.07 8.34
N CYS A 128 2.27 7.81 7.93
CA CYS A 128 1.19 6.90 8.22
C CYS A 128 1.63 5.77 9.14
N HIS A 129 0.80 5.44 10.12
CA HIS A 129 0.98 4.32 11.03
C HIS A 129 -0.03 3.24 10.66
N LEU A 130 0.46 2.12 10.14
CA LEU A 130 -0.34 0.94 9.87
C LEU A 130 -0.26 0.01 11.08
N LYS A 131 -1.42 -0.45 11.53
CA LYS A 131 -1.51 -1.50 12.54
C LYS A 131 -2.56 -2.53 12.12
N LEU A 132 -2.11 -3.76 11.93
CA LEU A 132 -2.89 -4.93 11.60
C LEU A 132 -2.79 -5.96 12.72
N ASP A 133 -3.88 -6.65 13.01
CA ASP A 133 -3.86 -7.83 13.84
C ASP A 133 -3.39 -9.08 13.08
N GLN A 134 -3.33 -10.22 13.76
CA GLN A 134 -2.94 -11.51 13.16
C GLN A 134 -3.88 -11.98 12.02
N SER A 135 -5.09 -11.42 11.93
CA SER A 135 -6.04 -11.69 10.85
C SER A 135 -5.87 -10.74 9.65
N LYS A 136 -4.82 -9.90 9.66
CA LYS A 136 -4.57 -8.82 8.70
C LYS A 136 -5.70 -7.77 8.66
N SER A 137 -6.49 -7.67 9.72
CA SER A 137 -7.50 -6.63 9.87
C SER A 137 -6.93 -5.47 10.66
N GLY A 138 -7.21 -4.23 10.26
CA GLY A 138 -6.66 -3.10 10.99
C GLY A 138 -7.03 -1.72 10.49
N GLN A 139 -6.20 -0.77 10.87
CA GLN A 139 -6.37 0.65 10.54
C GLN A 139 -5.04 1.25 10.09
N ILE A 140 -5.15 2.21 9.19
CA ILE A 140 -4.06 3.10 8.82
C ILE A 140 -4.41 4.51 9.29
N GLU A 141 -3.48 5.14 9.99
CA GLU A 141 -3.65 6.49 10.48
C GLU A 141 -2.53 7.39 9.96
N CYS A 142 -2.89 8.44 9.21
CA CYS A 142 -1.93 9.33 8.57
C CYS A 142 -1.95 10.71 9.21
N THR A 143 -0.75 11.25 9.43
CA THR A 143 -0.50 12.63 9.86
C THR A 143 0.17 13.39 8.72
N TYR A 144 -0.40 14.54 8.37
CA TYR A 144 0.03 15.37 7.26
C TYR A 144 0.76 16.60 7.80
N TYR A 145 1.96 16.85 7.28
CA TYR A 145 2.82 17.97 7.67
C TYR A 145 2.88 18.95 6.50
N ALA A 146 2.16 20.07 6.60
CA ALA A 146 2.15 21.13 5.59
C ALA A 146 3.50 21.88 5.52
N VAL A 147 3.74 22.49 4.36
CA VAL A 147 4.88 23.39 4.08
C VAL A 147 4.76 24.70 4.87
#